data_AF-A0AAV6QBL1-F1
#
_entry.id   AF-A0AAV6QBL1-F1
#
_cell.length_a   1.000
_cell.length_b   1.000
_cell.length_c   1.000
_cell.angle_alpha   90.00
_cell.angle_beta   90.00
_cell.angle_gamma   90.00
#
_symmetry.space_group_name_H-M   'P 1'
#
loop_
_entity.id
_entity.type
_entity.pdbx_description
1 polymer ?
#
loop_
_entity_poly.entity_id
_entity_poly.type
_entity_poly.pdbx_seq_one_letter_code
_entity_poly.pdbx_strand_id
1 'polypeptide(L)'
;MRRRYRTICLSLAFITIFLHLFLALLSLSIYHQPCDPLSPTKTHAATDLARTSFTSAGIGGLAEPPADAAQTNASNMDANKEAKGHVQTPPSSIDNNVEPLASGLKKLEALFDHPLYNIPRPPVPEEDVLLKVKSKVKAAQESSQMWVSASQEGFEDVQWNSNSSTHPPWLRFHLGISRWQLYAHRDANVEALTQQISTNRIVSAVQKSGGTQLKLVMSFPNYGQAMFKPMKQERDDETNYNLYYFSDFERHNAEIAAFHLDRILGYRRIPPVVGRLVDVIKEIKDITTDHKLARTFFTSPEHAVCGRPKNVEASMAVMLPDLSLATRRSWRSPWRRSYSRSKLAKWETDSDYCSSVKQMPPHRLDFLCVALATSRRRGCADNFTTRFPTVCRIKMELVYKTVG
;
A
#
# COMPACT_ATOMS: atom_id res chain seq x y z
N MET A 1 14.96 -82.21 10.77
CA MET A 1 14.77 -80.78 11.09
C MET A 1 15.55 -79.81 10.20
N ARG A 2 16.79 -80.11 9.77
CA ARG A 2 17.67 -79.19 9.01
C ARG A 2 17.15 -78.69 7.64
N ARG A 3 16.31 -79.49 6.96
CA ARG A 3 15.77 -79.16 5.62
C ARG A 3 14.64 -78.12 5.68
N ARG A 4 13.76 -78.21 6.69
CA ARG A 4 12.63 -77.28 6.88
C ARG A 4 13.10 -75.88 7.28
N TYR A 5 14.12 -75.79 8.13
CA TYR A 5 14.73 -74.51 8.54
C TYR A 5 15.35 -73.75 7.35
N ARG A 6 16.01 -74.45 6.42
CA ARG A 6 16.56 -73.84 5.20
C ARG A 6 15.49 -73.24 4.30
N THR A 7 14.37 -73.92 4.09
CA THR A 7 13.23 -73.38 3.32
C THR A 7 12.62 -72.14 3.98
N ILE A 8 12.52 -72.13 5.32
CA ILE A 8 11.97 -70.99 6.06
C ILE A 8 12.92 -69.78 5.99
N CYS A 9 14.23 -69.99 6.14
CA CYS A 9 15.21 -68.92 5.97
C CYS A 9 15.24 -68.38 4.53
N LEU A 10 15.10 -69.25 3.53
CA LEU A 10 15.02 -68.83 2.13
C LEU A 10 13.74 -68.05 1.84
N SER A 11 12.59 -68.47 2.38
CA SER A 11 11.34 -67.71 2.22
C SER A 11 11.41 -66.35 2.92
N LEU A 12 12.01 -66.27 4.11
CA LEU A 12 12.19 -65.01 4.82
C LEU A 12 13.13 -64.06 4.06
N ALA A 13 14.22 -64.58 3.48
CA ALA A 13 15.13 -63.80 2.66
C ALA A 13 14.45 -63.26 1.39
N PHE A 14 13.60 -64.06 0.75
CA PHE A 14 12.81 -63.62 -0.40
C PHE A 14 11.81 -62.51 -0.01
N ILE A 15 11.15 -62.64 1.14
CA ILE A 15 10.21 -61.63 1.63
C ILE A 15 10.93 -60.32 1.94
N THR A 16 12.09 -60.34 2.59
CA THR A 16 12.87 -59.11 2.86
C THR A 16 13.39 -58.45 1.60
N ILE A 17 13.88 -59.22 0.62
CA ILE A 17 14.31 -58.67 -0.67
C ILE A 17 13.12 -58.03 -1.41
N PHE A 18 11.96 -58.69 -1.41
CA PHE A 18 10.75 -58.15 -2.03
C PHE A 18 10.30 -56.85 -1.35
N LEU A 19 10.33 -56.79 -0.02
CA LEU A 19 9.96 -55.59 0.73
C LEU A 19 10.93 -54.42 0.45
N HIS A 20 12.23 -54.70 0.35
CA HIS A 20 13.23 -53.69 0.01
C HIS A 20 13.08 -53.17 -1.43
N LEU A 21 12.81 -54.05 -2.40
CA LEU A 21 12.52 -53.66 -3.78
C LEU A 21 11.24 -52.84 -3.87
N PHE A 22 10.20 -53.20 -3.11
CA PHE A 22 8.94 -52.46 -3.07
C PHE A 22 9.12 -51.07 -2.44
N LEU A 23 9.90 -50.95 -1.36
CA LEU A 23 10.24 -49.64 -0.78
C LEU A 23 11.08 -48.78 -1.74
N ALA A 24 12.02 -49.39 -2.48
CA ALA A 24 12.83 -48.68 -3.48
C ALA A 24 11.97 -48.18 -4.66
N LEU A 25 10.99 -48.97 -5.10
CA LEU A 25 10.04 -48.55 -6.14
C LEU A 25 9.11 -47.44 -5.67
N LEU A 26 8.65 -47.48 -4.41
CA LEU A 26 7.87 -46.40 -3.81
C LEU A 26 8.70 -45.11 -3.68
N SER A 27 9.96 -45.20 -3.26
CA SER A 27 10.83 -44.01 -3.17
C SER A 27 11.18 -43.43 -4.53
N LEU A 28 11.38 -44.27 -5.56
CA LEU A 28 11.54 -43.83 -6.96
C LEU A 28 10.26 -43.21 -7.53
N SER A 29 9.08 -43.70 -7.13
CA SER A 29 7.79 -43.14 -7.56
C SER A 29 7.49 -41.77 -6.93
N ILE A 30 8.01 -41.51 -5.74
CA ILE A 30 7.87 -40.20 -5.05
C ILE A 30 8.89 -39.17 -5.57
N TYR A 31 10.00 -39.61 -6.20
CA TYR A 31 11.05 -38.73 -6.71
C TYR A 31 10.93 -38.34 -8.19
N HIS A 32 9.93 -38.85 -8.93
CA HIS A 32 9.64 -38.42 -10.30
C HIS A 32 8.55 -37.32 -10.35
N GLN A 33 8.84 -36.19 -9.71
CA GLN A 33 8.28 -34.91 -10.14
C GLN A 33 9.47 -33.99 -10.44
N PRO A 34 9.89 -33.84 -11.70
CA PRO A 34 11.01 -32.98 -12.04
C PRO A 34 10.58 -31.54 -11.83
N CYS A 35 11.10 -30.91 -10.78
CA CYS A 35 11.29 -29.47 -10.75
C CYS A 35 12.52 -29.16 -11.58
N ASP A 36 12.35 -29.00 -12.90
CA ASP A 36 13.38 -28.37 -13.71
C ASP A 36 13.61 -26.94 -13.20
N PRO A 37 14.85 -26.54 -12.87
CA PRO A 37 15.16 -25.14 -12.68
C PRO A 37 15.11 -24.46 -14.04
N LEU A 38 14.13 -23.57 -14.25
CA LEU A 38 14.18 -22.65 -15.37
C LEU A 38 15.45 -21.80 -15.22
N SER A 39 16.42 -22.01 -16.12
CA SER A 39 17.56 -21.12 -16.30
C SER A 39 17.07 -19.72 -16.73
N PRO A 40 17.83 -18.65 -16.43
CA PRO A 40 17.32 -17.29 -16.42
C PRO A 40 17.15 -16.76 -17.84
N THR A 41 15.91 -16.63 -18.29
CA THR A 41 15.59 -15.79 -19.45
C THR A 41 15.79 -14.34 -19.03
N LYS A 42 16.87 -13.72 -19.53
CA LYS A 42 17.06 -12.26 -19.48
C LYS A 42 15.92 -11.59 -20.24
N THR A 43 14.89 -11.13 -19.54
CA THR A 43 13.93 -10.18 -20.08
C THR A 43 14.34 -8.76 -19.67
N HIS A 44 15.23 -8.17 -20.46
CA HIS A 44 15.27 -6.71 -20.63
C HIS A 44 14.09 -6.32 -21.51
N ALA A 45 12.89 -6.19 -20.92
CA ALA A 45 11.71 -5.73 -21.64
C ALA A 45 10.66 -5.18 -20.65
N ALA A 46 11.00 -4.07 -20.00
CA ALA A 46 10.04 -3.22 -19.30
C ALA A 46 10.65 -1.82 -19.11
N THR A 47 11.08 -1.22 -20.22
CA THR A 47 11.70 0.10 -20.23
C THR A 47 11.12 0.82 -21.43
N ASP A 48 9.94 1.46 -21.28
CA ASP A 48 9.50 2.58 -22.15
C ASP A 48 8.11 3.19 -21.86
N LEU A 49 7.42 2.87 -20.75
CA LEU A 49 6.05 3.38 -20.51
C LEU A 49 5.92 4.66 -19.67
N ALA A 50 6.99 5.43 -19.48
CA ALA A 50 6.96 6.67 -18.69
C ALA A 50 6.97 7.97 -19.51
N ARG A 51 6.51 7.94 -20.78
CA ARG A 51 6.39 9.13 -21.63
C ARG A 51 5.01 9.23 -22.28
N THR A 52 3.97 9.44 -21.49
CA THR A 52 2.76 10.08 -22.00
C THR A 52 2.23 11.08 -20.98
N SER A 53 2.46 12.35 -21.31
CA SER A 53 1.91 13.55 -20.69
C SER A 53 0.39 13.48 -20.72
N PHE A 54 -0.26 13.40 -19.56
CA PHE A 54 -1.71 13.59 -19.46
C PHE A 54 -2.02 15.09 -19.38
N THR A 55 -2.30 15.70 -20.53
CA THR A 55 -3.08 16.94 -20.60
C THR A 55 -4.57 16.57 -20.66
N SER A 56 -5.30 16.99 -19.63
CA SER A 56 -6.76 16.97 -19.56
C SER A 56 -7.35 17.85 -20.66
N ALA A 57 -7.90 17.26 -21.72
CA ALA A 57 -8.70 17.97 -22.70
C ALA A 57 -10.14 18.12 -22.18
N GLY A 58 -10.49 19.35 -21.81
CA GLY A 58 -11.86 19.77 -21.56
C GLY A 58 -12.62 19.94 -22.88
N ILE A 59 -13.90 19.58 -22.83
CA ILE A 59 -14.89 19.72 -23.90
C ILE A 59 -15.21 21.22 -24.09
N GLY A 60 -15.14 21.71 -25.32
CA GLY A 60 -15.68 23.03 -25.67
C GLY A 60 -15.44 23.47 -27.11
N GLY A 61 -16.51 23.48 -27.91
CA GLY A 61 -16.85 24.55 -28.86
C GLY A 61 -16.05 24.72 -30.16
N LEU A 62 -16.72 24.48 -31.28
CA LEU A 62 -16.39 24.95 -32.64
C LEU A 62 -16.07 26.47 -32.67
N ALA A 63 -14.94 26.85 -33.28
CA ALA A 63 -14.80 28.10 -34.03
C ALA A 63 -13.63 28.01 -35.03
N GLU A 64 -13.88 28.49 -36.24
CA GLU A 64 -13.06 28.50 -37.45
C GLU A 64 -11.94 29.58 -37.41
N PRO A 65 -10.80 29.45 -38.15
CA PRO A 65 -9.73 30.44 -38.11
C PRO A 65 -9.77 31.42 -39.30
N PRO A 66 -9.26 32.66 -39.18
CA PRO A 66 -8.94 33.50 -40.32
C PRO A 66 -7.44 33.45 -40.69
N ALA A 67 -7.22 33.82 -41.95
CA ALA A 67 -6.00 33.71 -42.75
C ALA A 67 -5.01 34.88 -42.60
N ASP A 68 -3.89 34.69 -43.33
CA ASP A 68 -2.90 35.66 -43.81
C ASP A 68 -1.82 36.13 -42.83
N ALA A 69 -0.56 36.37 -43.20
CA ALA A 69 0.29 36.08 -44.36
C ALA A 69 1.67 36.65 -43.98
N ALA A 70 2.79 36.05 -44.42
CA ALA A 70 3.99 36.74 -44.93
C ALA A 70 5.21 35.81 -44.97
N GLN A 71 5.72 35.67 -46.18
CA GLN A 71 6.99 35.06 -46.59
C GLN A 71 8.19 35.89 -46.11
N THR A 72 9.34 35.24 -45.83
CA THR A 72 10.62 35.62 -46.44
C THR A 72 11.61 34.44 -46.46
N ASN A 73 12.29 34.27 -47.60
CA ASN A 73 13.24 33.20 -47.96
C ASN A 73 14.72 33.53 -47.64
N ALA A 74 15.56 32.50 -47.83
CA ALA A 74 17.00 32.50 -48.15
C ALA A 74 17.97 32.45 -46.94
N SER A 75 19.09 31.71 -46.92
CA SER A 75 19.89 31.05 -47.95
C SER A 75 20.90 30.05 -47.33
N ASN A 76 21.32 29.06 -48.13
CA ASN A 76 22.37 28.05 -47.90
C ASN A 76 23.81 28.61 -47.85
N MET A 77 24.74 27.88 -47.20
CA MET A 77 26.08 27.41 -47.67
C MET A 77 26.80 26.66 -46.50
N ASP A 78 27.07 25.35 -46.66
CA ASP A 78 28.37 24.67 -46.89
C ASP A 78 29.45 24.91 -45.81
N ALA A 79 30.27 23.99 -45.28
CA ALA A 79 30.74 22.61 -45.55
C ALA A 79 31.14 22.00 -44.16
N ASN A 80 31.52 20.74 -43.91
CA ASN A 80 32.35 19.80 -44.66
C ASN A 80 32.26 18.40 -44.01
N LYS A 81 32.49 17.36 -44.82
CA LYS A 81 32.41 15.93 -44.48
C LYS A 81 33.69 15.42 -43.80
N GLU A 82 33.54 14.46 -42.89
CA GLU A 82 34.47 13.32 -42.75
C GLU A 82 33.70 12.05 -42.36
N ALA A 83 34.22 10.90 -42.80
CA ALA A 83 33.45 9.74 -43.19
C ALA A 83 33.65 8.49 -42.30
N LYS A 84 32.66 7.60 -42.42
CA LYS A 84 32.69 6.12 -42.28
C LYS A 84 32.57 5.49 -40.87
N GLY A 85 31.43 4.82 -40.70
CA GLY A 85 31.18 3.77 -39.71
C GLY A 85 29.74 3.24 -39.82
N HIS A 86 29.40 2.60 -40.94
CA HIS A 86 28.08 2.02 -41.20
C HIS A 86 27.96 0.64 -40.56
N VAL A 87 27.11 0.50 -39.54
CA VAL A 87 26.59 -0.79 -39.08
C VAL A 87 25.07 -0.71 -39.19
N GLN A 88 24.52 -1.38 -40.19
CA GLN A 88 23.08 -1.59 -40.36
C GLN A 88 22.59 -2.57 -39.29
N THR A 89 21.78 -2.07 -38.36
CA THR A 89 20.89 -2.90 -37.55
C THR A 89 19.49 -2.91 -38.20
N PRO A 90 18.85 -4.08 -38.39
CA PRO A 90 17.54 -4.17 -39.02
C PRO A 90 16.46 -3.56 -38.10
N PRO A 91 15.30 -3.11 -38.65
CA PRO A 91 14.23 -2.56 -37.83
C PRO A 91 13.59 -3.71 -37.03
N SER A 92 13.90 -3.78 -35.73
CA SER A 92 13.19 -4.62 -34.79
C SER A 92 11.76 -4.09 -34.67
N SER A 93 10.80 -4.90 -35.12
CA SER A 93 9.38 -4.76 -34.89
C SER A 93 9.10 -4.42 -33.42
N ILE A 94 8.53 -3.23 -33.19
CA ILE A 94 8.02 -2.82 -31.88
C ILE A 94 6.82 -3.70 -31.57
N ASP A 95 7.01 -4.63 -30.65
CA ASP A 95 5.96 -5.49 -30.11
C ASP A 95 5.11 -4.68 -29.13
N ASN A 96 4.04 -4.07 -29.64
CA ASN A 96 3.06 -3.29 -28.86
C ASN A 96 2.16 -4.23 -28.04
N ASN A 97 2.72 -4.94 -27.06
CA ASN A 97 1.95 -5.73 -26.09
C ASN A 97 1.68 -4.94 -24.80
N VAL A 98 1.14 -3.72 -24.95
CA VAL A 98 0.46 -3.06 -23.83
C VAL A 98 -0.95 -3.61 -23.78
N GLU A 99 -1.19 -4.55 -22.86
CA GLU A 99 -2.55 -5.01 -22.54
C GLU A 99 -3.44 -3.77 -22.34
N PRO A 100 -4.48 -3.57 -23.16
CA PRO A 100 -5.28 -2.36 -23.10
C PRO A 100 -5.87 -2.17 -21.71
N LEU A 101 -5.93 -0.94 -21.20
CA LEU A 101 -6.56 -0.61 -19.91
C LEU A 101 -7.95 -1.27 -19.77
N ALA A 102 -8.70 -1.33 -20.86
CA ALA A 102 -9.98 -2.02 -20.94
C ALA A 102 -9.92 -3.52 -20.61
N SER A 103 -8.88 -4.23 -21.04
CA SER A 103 -8.64 -5.64 -20.71
C SER A 103 -8.34 -5.82 -19.22
N GLY A 104 -7.51 -4.92 -18.65
CA GLY A 104 -7.23 -4.90 -17.21
C GLY A 104 -8.48 -4.68 -16.36
N LEU A 105 -9.36 -3.74 -16.76
CA LEU A 105 -10.63 -3.49 -16.09
C LEU A 105 -11.57 -4.69 -16.15
N LYS A 106 -11.67 -5.36 -17.30
CA LYS A 106 -12.46 -6.60 -17.43
C LYS A 106 -11.94 -7.74 -16.53
N LYS A 107 -10.62 -7.89 -16.40
CA LYS A 107 -10.01 -8.87 -15.48
C LYS A 107 -10.35 -8.55 -14.02
N LEU A 108 -10.36 -7.26 -13.66
CA LEU A 108 -10.71 -6.81 -12.31
C LEU A 108 -12.20 -7.02 -12.00
N GLU A 109 -13.08 -6.74 -12.97
CA GLU A 109 -14.51 -7.02 -12.87
C GLU A 109 -14.75 -8.53 -12.68
N ALA A 110 -14.15 -9.36 -13.54
CA ALA A 110 -14.22 -10.82 -13.42
C ALA A 110 -13.70 -11.35 -12.06
N LEU A 111 -12.65 -10.73 -11.50
CA LEU A 111 -12.15 -11.07 -10.17
C LEU A 111 -13.21 -10.81 -9.09
N PHE A 112 -13.87 -9.64 -9.11
CA PHE A 112 -14.86 -9.27 -8.10
C PHE A 112 -16.22 -9.91 -8.30
N ASP A 113 -16.51 -10.44 -9.48
CA ASP A 113 -17.67 -11.29 -9.73
C ASP A 113 -17.43 -12.76 -9.40
N HIS A 114 -16.17 -13.17 -9.23
CA HIS A 114 -15.83 -14.53 -8.84
C HIS A 114 -16.50 -14.94 -7.51
N PRO A 115 -17.05 -16.17 -7.39
CA PRO A 115 -17.79 -16.61 -6.20
C PRO A 115 -17.03 -16.46 -4.87
N LEU A 116 -15.69 -16.59 -4.90
CA LEU A 116 -14.83 -16.41 -3.71
C LEU A 116 -14.91 -14.99 -3.12
N TYR A 117 -15.22 -13.97 -3.91
CA TYR A 117 -15.37 -12.59 -3.43
C TYR A 117 -16.79 -12.28 -2.96
N ASN A 118 -17.78 -13.07 -3.40
CA ASN A 118 -19.20 -12.91 -3.12
C ASN A 118 -19.75 -13.95 -2.14
N ILE A 119 -18.88 -14.60 -1.34
CA ILE A 119 -19.29 -15.53 -0.29
C ILE A 119 -20.22 -14.80 0.69
N PRO A 120 -21.47 -15.27 0.89
CA PRO A 120 -22.40 -14.66 1.82
C PRO A 120 -21.81 -14.61 3.22
N ARG A 121 -21.90 -13.44 3.86
CA ARG A 121 -21.46 -13.26 5.25
C ARG A 121 -22.67 -13.01 6.13
N PRO A 122 -22.66 -13.49 7.38
CA PRO A 122 -23.69 -13.12 8.33
C PRO A 122 -23.71 -11.60 8.52
N PRO A 123 -24.89 -11.01 8.78
CA PRO A 123 -24.99 -9.60 9.10
C PRO A 123 -24.10 -9.29 10.32
N VAL A 124 -23.43 -8.14 10.28
CA VAL A 124 -22.55 -7.72 11.37
C VAL A 124 -23.41 -7.38 12.59
N PRO A 125 -23.23 -8.06 13.74
CA PRO A 125 -23.95 -7.73 14.96
C PRO A 125 -23.64 -6.30 15.41
N GLU A 126 -24.56 -5.65 16.11
CA GLU A 126 -24.35 -4.25 16.51
C GLU A 126 -23.15 -4.07 17.45
N GLU A 127 -22.84 -5.06 18.28
CA GLU A 127 -21.67 -5.11 19.17
C GLU A 127 -20.33 -5.18 18.42
N ASP A 128 -20.37 -5.58 17.15
CA ASP A 128 -19.19 -5.69 16.29
C ASP A 128 -18.96 -4.42 15.46
N VAL A 129 -19.85 -3.44 15.53
CA VAL A 129 -19.66 -2.12 14.92
C VAL A 129 -18.81 -1.24 15.84
N LEU A 130 -17.84 -0.52 15.27
CA LEU A 130 -16.85 0.22 16.05
C LEU A 130 -17.41 1.44 16.78
N LEU A 131 -18.28 2.18 16.09
CA LEU A 131 -18.84 3.45 16.55
C LEU A 131 -20.36 3.38 16.40
N LYS A 132 -21.07 3.89 17.40
CA LYS A 132 -22.54 3.98 17.40
C LYS A 132 -22.94 5.44 17.53
N VAL A 133 -23.89 5.89 16.71
CA VAL A 133 -24.47 7.23 16.82
C VAL A 133 -25.39 7.25 18.04
N LYS A 134 -25.10 8.11 19.02
CA LYS A 134 -25.98 8.32 20.18
C LYS A 134 -26.92 9.50 19.87
N SER A 135 -28.22 9.30 20.05
CA SER A 135 -29.26 10.31 19.78
C SER A 135 -29.41 11.38 20.87
N LYS A 136 -28.72 11.26 22.02
CA LYS A 136 -28.75 12.24 23.11
C LYS A 136 -27.33 12.58 23.56
N VAL A 137 -26.92 13.82 23.33
CA VAL A 137 -25.61 14.34 23.76
C VAL A 137 -25.77 14.91 25.17
N LYS A 138 -25.20 14.24 26.19
CA LYS A 138 -24.63 14.99 27.31
C LYS A 138 -23.30 15.51 26.79
N ALA A 139 -23.14 16.84 26.76
CA ALA A 139 -21.91 17.49 26.36
C ALA A 139 -20.76 16.88 27.17
N ALA A 140 -19.85 16.18 26.51
CA ALA A 140 -18.68 15.67 27.17
C ALA A 140 -17.51 15.58 26.20
N GLN A 141 -16.46 16.25 26.68
CA GLN A 141 -15.04 16.00 26.46
C GLN A 141 -14.47 16.52 25.13
N GLU A 142 -13.72 17.61 25.28
CA GLU A 142 -12.75 18.11 24.33
C GLU A 142 -12.03 16.95 23.64
N SER A 143 -12.13 16.92 22.32
CA SER A 143 -11.37 16.01 21.48
C SER A 143 -9.89 16.17 21.83
N SER A 144 -9.22 15.09 22.24
CA SER A 144 -7.80 15.09 22.60
C SER A 144 -6.86 15.31 21.41
N GLN A 145 -7.35 15.89 20.31
CA GLN A 145 -6.54 16.28 19.18
C GLN A 145 -5.63 17.43 19.61
N MET A 146 -4.42 17.08 20.03
CA MET A 146 -3.29 18.01 20.18
C MET A 146 -2.83 18.62 18.84
N TRP A 147 -3.55 18.36 17.74
CA TRP A 147 -3.22 18.73 16.37
C TRP A 147 -4.42 19.27 15.57
N VAL A 148 -5.40 19.86 16.24
CA VAL A 148 -6.39 20.70 15.54
C VAL A 148 -5.68 21.98 15.13
N SER A 149 -5.89 22.44 13.90
CA SER A 149 -5.50 23.79 13.49
C SER A 149 -5.97 24.81 14.53
N ALA A 150 -5.11 25.76 14.88
CA ALA A 150 -5.49 26.82 15.82
C ALA A 150 -6.64 27.70 15.28
N SER A 151 -6.91 27.66 13.97
CA SER A 151 -7.98 28.37 13.29
C SER A 151 -9.15 27.47 12.92
N GLN A 152 -10.36 28.00 13.11
CA GLN A 152 -11.63 27.43 12.65
C GLN A 152 -12.02 27.93 11.25
N GLU A 153 -11.19 28.77 10.63
CA GLU A 153 -11.41 29.36 9.32
C GLU A 153 -11.40 28.30 8.20
N GLY A 154 -12.43 28.32 7.34
CA GLY A 154 -12.55 27.40 6.20
C GLY A 154 -13.25 26.07 6.51
N PHE A 155 -13.63 25.81 7.77
CA PHE A 155 -14.51 24.71 8.11
C PHE A 155 -15.98 25.09 7.91
N GLU A 156 -16.78 24.13 7.43
CA GLU A 156 -18.21 24.32 7.22
C GLU A 156 -18.98 24.12 8.52
N ASP A 157 -20.01 24.94 8.79
CA ASP A 157 -20.94 24.70 9.90
C ASP A 157 -21.82 23.48 9.60
N VAL A 158 -21.34 22.29 9.99
CA VAL A 158 -22.05 21.05 9.72
C VAL A 158 -23.07 20.77 10.82
N GLN A 159 -24.36 20.82 10.47
CA GLN A 159 -25.42 20.26 11.32
C GLN A 159 -25.43 18.73 11.19
N TRP A 160 -24.88 18.05 12.20
CA TRP A 160 -24.85 16.60 12.28
C TRP A 160 -26.26 16.06 12.58
N ASN A 161 -27.02 15.74 11.53
CA ASN A 161 -28.32 15.12 11.68
C ASN A 161 -28.21 13.62 12.03
N SER A 162 -29.30 12.99 12.45
CA SER A 162 -29.31 11.55 12.77
C SER A 162 -29.35 10.63 11.54
N ASN A 163 -29.42 11.20 10.33
CA ASN A 163 -29.54 10.41 9.11
C ASN A 163 -28.16 10.06 8.55
N SER A 164 -27.82 8.77 8.56
CA SER A 164 -26.51 8.29 8.13
C SER A 164 -26.22 8.54 6.64
N SER A 165 -27.24 8.71 5.80
CA SER A 165 -27.08 8.91 4.35
C SER A 165 -26.57 10.30 3.98
N THR A 166 -26.75 11.31 4.85
CA THR A 166 -26.33 12.69 4.64
C THR A 166 -24.95 13.00 5.22
N HIS A 167 -24.35 12.05 5.94
CA HIS A 167 -23.02 12.23 6.51
C HIS A 167 -21.94 12.31 5.41
N PRO A 168 -20.86 13.08 5.65
CA PRO A 168 -19.74 13.14 4.74
C PRO A 168 -19.10 11.74 4.60
N PRO A 169 -18.52 11.42 3.43
CA PRO A 169 -17.95 10.11 3.15
C PRO A 169 -16.97 9.58 4.21
N TRP A 170 -16.16 10.45 4.81
CA TRP A 170 -15.21 10.05 5.85
C TRP A 170 -15.90 9.56 7.14
N LEU A 171 -17.03 10.17 7.51
CA LEU A 171 -17.79 9.80 8.70
C LEU A 171 -18.56 8.51 8.47
N ARG A 172 -19.15 8.35 7.27
CA ARG A 172 -19.76 7.08 6.85
C ARG A 172 -18.75 5.93 6.89
N PHE A 173 -17.51 6.19 6.46
CA PHE A 173 -16.42 5.22 6.57
C PHE A 173 -16.13 4.87 8.03
N HIS A 174 -16.03 5.86 8.93
CA HIS A 174 -15.81 5.61 10.37
C HIS A 174 -16.92 4.78 11.01
N LEU A 175 -18.18 5.06 10.67
CA LEU A 175 -19.35 4.33 11.16
C LEU A 175 -19.46 2.92 10.57
N GLY A 176 -18.93 2.71 9.36
CA GLY A 176 -18.91 1.41 8.68
C GLY A 176 -17.82 0.45 9.18
N ILE A 177 -16.89 0.89 10.03
CA ILE A 177 -15.84 0.01 10.55
C ILE A 177 -16.45 -1.04 11.47
N SER A 178 -16.16 -2.31 11.17
CA SER A 178 -16.62 -3.46 11.95
C SER A 178 -15.45 -4.23 12.58
N ARG A 179 -15.76 -5.27 13.35
CA ARG A 179 -14.77 -6.22 13.89
C ARG A 179 -13.93 -6.86 12.78
N TRP A 180 -14.52 -7.13 11.62
CA TRP A 180 -13.96 -8.01 10.60
C TRP A 180 -13.24 -7.29 9.46
N GLN A 181 -13.63 -6.04 9.18
CA GLN A 181 -13.14 -5.27 8.04
C GLN A 181 -13.29 -3.76 8.28
N LEU A 182 -12.41 -2.96 7.65
CA LEU A 182 -12.50 -1.49 7.70
C LEU A 182 -13.62 -0.94 6.80
N TYR A 183 -13.91 -1.61 5.70
CA TYR A 183 -14.96 -1.24 4.75
C TYR A 183 -15.50 -2.51 4.09
N ALA A 184 -16.73 -2.46 3.57
CA ALA A 184 -17.36 -3.61 2.94
C ALA A 184 -16.82 -3.88 1.53
N HIS A 185 -17.06 -5.08 1.00
CA HIS A 185 -16.59 -5.48 -0.33
C HIS A 185 -17.11 -4.56 -1.44
N ARG A 186 -18.43 -4.34 -1.46
CA ARG A 186 -19.17 -3.49 -2.40
C ARG A 186 -19.68 -2.26 -1.67
N ASP A 187 -18.75 -1.48 -1.13
CA ASP A 187 -19.06 -0.24 -0.43
C ASP A 187 -18.93 0.98 -1.36
N ALA A 188 -20.06 1.53 -1.81
CA ALA A 188 -20.11 2.72 -2.65
C ALA A 188 -19.48 3.95 -1.95
N ASN A 189 -19.41 3.96 -0.62
CA ASN A 189 -18.81 5.07 0.12
C ASN A 189 -17.29 5.13 -0.05
N VAL A 190 -16.61 4.01 -0.33
CA VAL A 190 -15.17 4.00 -0.55
C VAL A 190 -14.81 4.85 -1.76
N GLU A 191 -15.55 4.73 -2.86
CA GLU A 191 -15.35 5.54 -4.06
C GLU A 191 -15.57 7.03 -3.78
N ALA A 192 -16.71 7.37 -3.18
CA ALA A 192 -17.02 8.76 -2.80
C ALA A 192 -15.96 9.35 -1.86
N LEU A 193 -15.45 8.57 -0.90
CA LEU A 193 -14.39 8.98 0.00
C LEU A 193 -13.06 9.20 -0.73
N THR A 194 -12.67 8.27 -1.61
CA THR A 194 -11.43 8.40 -2.39
C THR A 194 -11.46 9.62 -3.31
N GLN A 195 -12.61 9.88 -3.95
CA GLN A 195 -12.82 11.08 -4.75
C GLN A 195 -12.69 12.32 -3.87
N GLN A 196 -13.39 12.37 -2.74
CA GLN A 196 -13.34 13.49 -1.80
C GLN A 196 -11.90 13.84 -1.39
N ILE A 197 -11.09 12.88 -0.94
CA ILE A 197 -9.72 13.17 -0.49
C ILE A 197 -8.77 13.53 -1.65
N SER A 198 -9.10 13.10 -2.88
CA SER A 198 -8.32 13.44 -4.08
C SER A 198 -8.58 14.87 -4.56
N THR A 199 -9.82 15.38 -4.45
CA THR A 199 -10.21 16.66 -5.08
C THR A 199 -10.54 17.77 -4.10
N ASN A 200 -11.01 17.48 -2.88
CA ASN A 200 -11.47 18.53 -1.98
C ASN A 200 -10.33 19.49 -1.60
N ARG A 201 -10.67 20.78 -1.46
CA ARG A 201 -9.74 21.80 -0.99
C ARG A 201 -9.17 21.43 0.39
N ILE A 202 -7.86 21.61 0.57
CA ILE A 202 -7.21 21.48 1.87
C ILE A 202 -7.34 22.82 2.61
N VAL A 203 -7.77 22.78 3.87
CA VAL A 203 -7.97 23.99 4.71
C VAL A 203 -6.93 24.12 5.82
N SER A 204 -6.28 23.03 6.19
CA SER A 204 -5.16 23.04 7.13
C SER A 204 -4.19 21.91 6.83
N ALA A 205 -2.90 22.19 7.03
CA ALA A 205 -1.81 21.22 6.94
C ALA A 205 -0.91 21.38 8.16
N VAL A 206 -0.67 20.29 8.92
CA VAL A 206 0.19 20.32 10.11
C VAL A 206 1.14 19.13 10.13
N GLN A 207 2.37 19.31 10.65
CA GLN A 207 3.32 18.21 10.73
C GLN A 207 2.98 17.27 11.89
N LYS A 208 2.93 15.96 11.60
CA LYS A 208 2.74 14.97 12.65
C LYS A 208 4.00 14.85 13.52
N SER A 209 3.86 15.02 14.83
CA SER A 209 4.97 14.81 15.77
C SER A 209 5.36 13.33 15.95
N GLY A 210 6.60 13.13 16.40
CA GLY A 210 7.15 11.82 16.80
C GLY A 210 7.46 10.86 15.65
N GLY A 211 7.48 11.33 14.41
CA GLY A 211 7.88 10.54 13.24
C GLY A 211 9.36 10.71 12.88
N THR A 212 9.97 9.67 12.33
CA THR A 212 11.32 9.71 11.73
C THR A 212 11.32 10.35 10.34
N GLN A 213 10.18 10.33 9.66
CA GLN A 213 10.02 10.83 8.30
C GLN A 213 8.87 11.83 8.23
N LEU A 214 8.97 12.79 7.30
CA LEU A 214 7.97 13.83 7.04
C LEU A 214 6.60 13.22 6.72
N LYS A 215 5.60 13.59 7.53
CA LYS A 215 4.19 13.23 7.40
C LYS A 215 3.36 14.42 7.82
N LEU A 216 2.37 14.76 7.04
CA LEU A 216 1.46 15.87 7.32
C LEU A 216 0.05 15.33 7.58
N VAL A 217 -0.68 15.97 8.47
CA VAL A 217 -2.12 15.78 8.62
C VAL A 217 -2.79 16.90 7.85
N MET A 218 -3.57 16.52 6.84
CA MET A 218 -4.34 17.42 5.99
C MET A 218 -5.80 17.40 6.43
N SER A 219 -6.38 18.57 6.64
CA SER A 219 -7.78 18.74 7.02
C SER A 219 -8.58 19.31 5.85
N PHE A 220 -9.84 18.87 5.73
CA PHE A 220 -10.80 19.30 4.72
C PHE A 220 -11.96 20.12 5.36
N PRO A 221 -12.70 20.93 4.59
CA PRO A 221 -13.78 21.78 5.10
C PRO A 221 -14.82 21.06 5.93
N ASN A 222 -15.11 19.80 5.58
CA ASN A 222 -16.08 18.95 6.26
C ASN A 222 -15.51 18.20 7.48
N TYR A 223 -14.44 18.72 8.10
CA TYR A 223 -13.70 18.14 9.22
C TYR A 223 -13.02 16.78 8.95
N GLY A 224 -13.10 16.28 7.72
CA GLY A 224 -12.36 15.08 7.33
C GLY A 224 -10.86 15.33 7.41
N GLN A 225 -10.09 14.28 7.75
CA GLN A 225 -8.64 14.36 7.80
C GLN A 225 -8.00 13.23 7.00
N ALA A 226 -6.83 13.51 6.42
CA ALA A 226 -6.00 12.53 5.73
C ALA A 226 -4.52 12.66 6.14
N MET A 227 -3.82 11.54 6.19
CA MET A 227 -2.39 11.45 6.34
C MET A 227 -1.73 11.61 4.96
N PHE A 228 -0.94 12.66 4.82
CA PHE A 228 -0.16 12.96 3.62
C PHE A 228 1.26 12.41 3.75
N LYS A 229 1.72 11.71 2.72
CA LYS A 229 3.14 11.37 2.53
C LYS A 229 3.61 11.81 1.15
N PRO A 230 4.63 12.68 1.08
CA PRO A 230 5.13 13.15 -0.20
C PRO A 230 5.94 12.07 -0.92
N MET A 231 6.08 12.24 -2.22
CA MET A 231 7.09 11.58 -3.02
C MET A 231 8.48 11.97 -2.52
N LYS A 232 9.30 10.95 -2.23
CA LYS A 232 10.69 11.11 -1.76
C LYS A 232 11.73 10.52 -2.71
N GLN A 233 11.31 9.65 -3.61
CA GLN A 233 12.17 8.86 -4.47
C GLN A 233 11.45 8.66 -5.81
N GLU A 234 12.19 8.66 -6.92
CA GLU A 234 11.61 8.47 -8.25
C GLU A 234 11.07 7.04 -8.42
N ARG A 235 10.24 6.84 -9.45
CA ARG A 235 9.54 5.55 -9.66
C ARG A 235 10.50 4.42 -10.00
N ASP A 236 11.52 4.72 -10.78
CA ASP A 236 12.49 3.76 -11.30
C ASP A 236 13.66 3.54 -10.34
N ASP A 237 13.76 4.36 -9.29
CA ASP A 237 14.83 4.23 -8.31
C ASP A 237 14.54 3.05 -7.36
N GLU A 238 15.51 2.15 -7.27
CA GLU A 238 15.51 1.08 -6.27
C GLU A 238 16.19 1.51 -4.97
N THR A 239 15.78 0.90 -3.86
CA THR A 239 16.49 1.06 -2.59
C THR A 239 17.87 0.43 -2.72
N ASN A 240 18.92 1.20 -2.39
CA ASN A 240 20.30 0.71 -2.43
C ASN A 240 20.46 -0.54 -1.56
N TYR A 241 21.09 -1.59 -2.11
CA TYR A 241 21.29 -2.88 -1.44
C TYR A 241 22.11 -2.79 -0.14
N ASN A 242 22.97 -1.77 0.00
CA ASN A 242 23.74 -1.51 1.22
C ASN A 242 22.94 -0.80 2.31
N LEU A 243 21.72 -0.33 2.00
CA LEU A 243 20.88 0.38 2.94
C LEU A 243 20.15 -0.61 3.84
N TYR A 244 20.27 -0.42 5.16
CA TYR A 244 19.49 -1.20 6.12
C TYR A 244 18.00 -0.84 6.02
N TYR A 245 17.12 -1.82 6.27
CA TYR A 245 15.66 -1.66 6.20
C TYR A 245 15.09 -0.48 7.02
N PHE A 246 15.71 -0.12 8.15
CA PHE A 246 15.28 1.00 8.98
C PHE A 246 15.71 2.38 8.46
N SER A 247 16.59 2.42 7.46
CA SER A 247 17.04 3.62 6.77
C SER A 247 16.31 3.84 5.44
N ASP A 248 15.46 2.89 5.03
CA ASP A 248 14.70 2.97 3.77
C ASP A 248 13.65 4.09 3.81
N PHE A 249 13.34 4.64 2.64
CA PHE A 249 12.40 5.74 2.51
C PHE A 249 10.95 5.25 2.51
N GLU A 250 10.09 5.98 3.21
CA GLU A 250 8.65 5.79 3.07
C GLU A 250 8.17 6.44 1.77
N ARG A 251 7.64 5.63 0.86
CA ARG A 251 7.18 6.06 -0.46
C ARG A 251 5.66 6.17 -0.51
N HIS A 252 5.15 7.21 -1.16
CA HIS A 252 3.72 7.37 -1.42
C HIS A 252 3.15 6.23 -2.28
N ASN A 253 3.91 5.78 -3.29
CA ASN A 253 3.53 4.65 -4.16
C ASN A 253 3.20 3.38 -3.35
N ALA A 254 3.98 3.09 -2.31
CA ALA A 254 3.77 1.91 -1.48
C ALA A 254 2.47 2.01 -0.66
N GLU A 255 2.06 3.22 -0.26
CA GLU A 255 0.78 3.42 0.43
C GLU A 255 -0.40 3.19 -0.48
N ILE A 256 -0.37 3.77 -1.68
CA ILE A 256 -1.43 3.61 -2.69
C ILE A 256 -1.52 2.14 -3.11
N ALA A 257 -0.40 1.53 -3.50
CA ALA A 257 -0.37 0.15 -3.96
C ALA A 257 -0.80 -0.84 -2.88
N ALA A 258 -0.45 -0.61 -1.61
CA ALA A 258 -0.85 -1.49 -0.52
C ALA A 258 -2.37 -1.47 -0.30
N PHE A 259 -3.01 -0.31 -0.36
CA PHE A 259 -4.47 -0.22 -0.28
C PHE A 259 -5.15 -1.04 -1.38
N HIS A 260 -4.74 -0.86 -2.64
CA HIS A 260 -5.32 -1.63 -3.74
C HIS A 260 -5.01 -3.12 -3.65
N LEU A 261 -3.80 -3.51 -3.25
CA LEU A 261 -3.43 -4.91 -3.05
C LEU A 261 -4.23 -5.56 -1.93
N ASP A 262 -4.40 -4.88 -0.79
CA ASP A 262 -5.21 -5.34 0.34
C ASP A 262 -6.69 -5.52 -0.05
N ARG A 263 -7.21 -4.63 -0.91
CA ARG A 263 -8.55 -4.74 -1.49
C ARG A 263 -8.67 -5.92 -2.46
N ILE A 264 -7.70 -6.08 -3.37
CA ILE A 264 -7.65 -7.19 -4.33
C ILE A 264 -7.54 -8.52 -3.59
N LEU A 265 -6.73 -8.64 -2.54
CA LEU A 265 -6.62 -9.87 -1.75
C LEU A 265 -7.84 -10.13 -0.84
N GLY A 266 -8.82 -9.21 -0.80
CA GLY A 266 -10.00 -9.35 0.03
C GLY A 266 -9.75 -9.18 1.53
N TYR A 267 -8.62 -8.58 1.94
CA TYR A 267 -8.32 -8.36 3.35
C TYR A 267 -9.11 -7.19 3.93
N ARG A 268 -9.18 -6.05 3.22
CA ARG A 268 -9.91 -4.83 3.64
C ARG A 268 -9.47 -4.33 5.03
N ARG A 269 -8.17 -4.32 5.27
CA ARG A 269 -7.53 -3.92 6.54
C ARG A 269 -6.78 -2.61 6.43
N ILE A 270 -6.48 -2.12 5.23
CA ILE A 270 -5.76 -0.86 5.01
C ILE A 270 -6.76 0.27 4.72
N PRO A 271 -6.68 1.44 5.39
CA PRO A 271 -7.58 2.55 5.11
C PRO A 271 -7.46 3.01 3.64
N PRO A 272 -8.55 3.53 3.02
CA PRO A 272 -8.48 4.10 1.69
C PRO A 272 -7.33 5.10 1.49
N VAL A 273 -6.56 4.91 0.42
CA VAL A 273 -5.43 5.76 0.03
C VAL A 273 -5.54 6.13 -1.44
N VAL A 274 -5.31 7.41 -1.78
CA VAL A 274 -5.22 7.88 -3.17
C VAL A 274 -3.95 8.67 -3.42
N GLY A 275 -3.56 8.76 -4.70
CA GLY A 275 -2.56 9.73 -5.14
C GLY A 275 -3.19 11.12 -5.35
N ARG A 276 -2.44 12.18 -5.03
CA ARG A 276 -2.83 13.56 -5.32
C ARG A 276 -1.59 14.40 -5.64
N LEU A 277 -1.73 15.30 -6.62
CA LEU A 277 -0.78 16.40 -6.83
C LEU A 277 -1.21 17.56 -5.92
N VAL A 278 -0.31 17.98 -5.04
CA VAL A 278 -0.57 19.03 -4.06
C VAL A 278 0.28 20.25 -4.36
N ASP A 279 -0.34 21.43 -4.49
CA ASP A 279 0.37 22.70 -4.59
C ASP A 279 0.97 23.03 -3.22
N VAL A 280 2.28 22.85 -3.09
CA VAL A 280 2.99 22.98 -1.81
C VAL A 280 2.89 24.40 -1.24
N ILE A 281 2.70 25.41 -2.09
CA ILE A 281 2.56 26.79 -1.65
C ILE A 281 1.14 27.01 -1.13
N LYS A 282 0.14 26.83 -2.01
CA LYS A 282 -1.25 27.17 -1.70
C LYS A 282 -1.91 26.22 -0.72
N GLU A 283 -1.58 24.93 -0.78
CA GLU A 283 -2.25 23.87 -0.02
C GLU A 283 -1.44 23.38 1.18
N ILE A 284 -0.25 23.94 1.44
CA ILE A 284 0.54 23.62 2.63
C ILE A 284 1.10 24.89 3.28
N LYS A 285 2.03 25.59 2.60
CA LYS A 285 2.77 26.72 3.17
C LYS A 285 1.86 27.87 3.62
N ASP A 286 0.88 28.23 2.81
CA ASP A 286 0.05 29.41 3.07
C ASP A 286 -1.11 29.12 4.05
N ILE A 287 -1.40 27.85 4.33
CA ILE A 287 -2.50 27.42 5.23
C ILE A 287 -2.03 26.71 6.50
N THR A 288 -0.73 26.46 6.66
CA THR A 288 -0.20 25.79 7.85
C THR A 288 -0.22 26.72 9.06
N THR A 289 -0.83 26.28 10.15
CA THR A 289 -0.72 26.94 11.46
C THR A 289 0.50 26.46 12.24
N ASP A 290 1.20 25.42 11.76
CA ASP A 290 2.39 24.88 12.40
C ASP A 290 3.62 25.73 12.06
N HIS A 291 4.08 26.52 13.03
CA HIS A 291 5.27 27.36 12.90
C HIS A 291 6.56 26.57 12.58
N LYS A 292 6.68 25.31 13.01
CA LYS A 292 7.86 24.49 12.71
C LYS A 292 7.87 24.14 11.24
N LEU A 293 6.74 23.67 10.72
CA LEU A 293 6.58 23.36 9.30
C LEU A 293 6.75 24.63 8.44
N ALA A 294 6.12 25.74 8.83
CA ALA A 294 6.20 27.01 8.10
C ALA A 294 7.65 27.51 7.90
N ARG A 295 8.52 27.29 8.88
CA ARG A 295 9.95 27.69 8.83
C ARG A 295 10.81 26.79 7.94
N THR A 296 10.32 25.62 7.54
CA THR A 296 11.07 24.69 6.68
C THR A 296 10.87 24.92 5.19
N PHE A 297 10.09 25.92 4.78
CA PHE A 297 9.93 26.27 3.37
C PHE A 297 11.06 27.19 2.93
N PHE A 298 11.93 26.68 2.06
CA PHE A 298 13.02 27.42 1.43
C PHE A 298 13.26 26.89 0.02
N THR A 299 13.97 27.66 -0.80
CA THR A 299 14.47 27.19 -2.10
C THR A 299 15.73 26.35 -1.85
N SER A 300 15.64 25.03 -1.99
CA SER A 300 16.77 24.11 -1.70
C SER A 300 17.42 23.57 -2.98
N PRO A 301 18.76 23.39 -2.99
CA PRO A 301 19.44 22.56 -3.98
C PRO A 301 19.45 21.05 -3.63
N GLU A 302 19.34 20.62 -2.36
CA GLU A 302 19.47 19.20 -1.98
C GLU A 302 18.59 18.75 -0.79
N HIS A 303 18.27 17.45 -0.73
CA HIS A 303 17.55 16.68 0.32
C HIS A 303 16.14 17.15 0.73
N ALA A 304 15.64 18.27 0.20
CA ALA A 304 14.27 18.73 0.41
C ALA A 304 13.29 18.06 -0.55
N VAL A 305 12.03 17.93 -0.12
CA VAL A 305 10.93 17.56 -1.02
C VAL A 305 10.54 18.80 -1.82
N CYS A 306 10.92 18.84 -3.10
CA CYS A 306 10.68 19.98 -3.98
C CYS A 306 9.60 19.67 -5.01
N GLY A 307 8.70 20.63 -5.24
CA GLY A 307 7.81 20.59 -6.40
C GLY A 307 8.55 20.99 -7.66
N ARG A 308 8.14 20.45 -8.82
CA ARG A 308 8.64 20.89 -10.13
C ARG A 308 7.50 21.59 -10.90
N PRO A 309 7.28 22.92 -10.75
CA PRO A 309 7.90 23.89 -9.84
C PRO A 309 7.18 24.06 -8.48
N LYS A 310 5.91 23.64 -8.35
CA LYS A 310 5.10 23.85 -7.12
C LYS A 310 4.36 22.62 -6.64
N ASN A 311 4.02 21.71 -7.56
CA ASN A 311 3.25 20.52 -7.23
C ASN A 311 4.17 19.40 -6.78
N VAL A 312 3.79 18.74 -5.69
CA VAL A 312 4.41 17.49 -5.21
C VAL A 312 3.38 16.38 -5.29
N GLU A 313 3.78 15.26 -5.89
CA GLU A 313 3.00 14.03 -5.85
C GLU A 313 3.03 13.45 -4.43
N ALA A 314 1.89 12.98 -3.95
CA ALA A 314 1.78 12.41 -2.62
C ALA A 314 0.67 11.37 -2.52
N SER A 315 0.72 10.58 -1.45
CA SER A 315 -0.37 9.70 -1.04
C SER A 315 -1.19 10.38 0.05
N MET A 316 -2.50 10.34 -0.09
CA MET A 316 -3.50 10.79 0.89
C MET A 316 -4.22 9.56 1.45
N ALA A 317 -3.92 9.19 2.69
CA ALA A 317 -4.58 8.09 3.39
C ALA A 317 -5.62 8.62 4.37
N VAL A 318 -6.88 8.17 4.31
CA VAL A 318 -7.91 8.64 5.23
C VAL A 318 -7.53 8.37 6.69
N MET A 319 -7.76 9.33 7.57
CA MET A 319 -7.53 9.15 8.99
C MET A 319 -8.56 8.19 9.59
N LEU A 320 -8.09 7.27 10.43
CA LEU A 320 -8.97 6.45 11.26
C LEU A 320 -9.58 7.30 12.39
N PRO A 321 -10.67 6.83 13.03
CA PRO A 321 -11.25 7.52 14.17
C PRO A 321 -10.23 7.89 15.24
N ASP A 322 -10.50 9.00 15.91
CA ASP A 322 -9.68 9.53 16.99
C ASP A 322 -9.49 8.48 18.11
N LEU A 323 -8.34 8.50 18.76
CA LEU A 323 -8.02 7.58 19.85
C LEU A 323 -8.93 7.78 21.07
N SER A 324 -9.46 8.99 21.28
CA SER A 324 -10.46 9.28 22.32
C SER A 324 -11.79 8.57 22.08
N LEU A 325 -12.20 8.41 20.82
CA LEU A 325 -13.45 7.73 20.43
C LEU A 325 -13.24 6.21 20.28
N ALA A 326 -12.12 5.83 19.67
CA ALA A 326 -11.77 4.45 19.38
C ALA A 326 -10.31 4.17 19.72
N THR A 327 -10.10 3.82 20.99
CA THR A 327 -8.79 3.38 21.48
C THR A 327 -8.24 2.22 20.64
N ARG A 328 -6.94 2.28 20.35
CA ARG A 328 -6.23 1.24 19.59
C ARG A 328 -5.09 0.71 20.46
N ARG A 329 -5.01 -0.61 20.60
CA ARG A 329 -3.89 -1.31 21.21
C ARG A 329 -2.83 -1.57 20.15
N SER A 330 -1.59 -1.19 20.42
CA SER A 330 -0.44 -1.59 19.59
C SER A 330 0.13 -2.90 20.12
N TRP A 331 0.42 -3.82 19.20
CA TRP A 331 1.03 -5.11 19.49
C TRP A 331 2.36 -5.20 18.77
N ARG A 332 3.33 -5.79 19.45
CA ARG A 332 4.64 -6.05 18.86
C ARG A 332 4.59 -7.34 18.05
N SER A 333 5.05 -7.30 16.81
CA SER A 333 5.22 -8.49 15.99
C SER A 333 6.24 -9.44 16.61
N PRO A 334 5.93 -10.74 16.78
CA PRO A 334 6.92 -11.74 17.18
C PRO A 334 8.08 -11.86 16.18
N TRP A 335 7.81 -11.60 14.90
CA TRP A 335 8.81 -11.57 13.83
C TRP A 335 9.42 -10.19 13.61
N ARG A 336 9.31 -9.28 14.58
CA ARG A 336 9.98 -7.98 14.51
C ARG A 336 11.49 -8.17 14.41
N ARG A 337 12.14 -7.40 13.54
CA ARG A 337 13.60 -7.37 13.39
C ARG A 337 14.29 -6.73 14.59
N SER A 338 15.62 -6.89 14.67
CA SER A 338 16.43 -6.38 15.79
C SER A 338 16.66 -4.87 15.79
N TYR A 339 16.48 -4.19 14.64
CA TYR A 339 16.87 -2.79 14.41
C TYR A 339 18.33 -2.52 14.79
N SER A 340 19.18 -3.52 14.54
CA SER A 340 20.61 -3.47 14.80
C SER A 340 21.35 -3.91 13.55
N ARG A 341 22.51 -3.29 13.31
CA ARG A 341 23.42 -3.68 12.21
C ARG A 341 24.14 -5.00 12.50
N SER A 342 24.33 -5.34 13.77
CA SER A 342 25.14 -6.49 14.18
C SER A 342 24.34 -7.60 14.87
N LYS A 343 23.19 -7.27 15.49
CA LYS A 343 22.37 -8.26 16.21
C LYS A 343 21.34 -8.88 15.28
N LEU A 344 21.28 -10.20 15.25
CA LEU A 344 20.19 -10.95 14.61
C LEU A 344 18.96 -11.01 15.53
N ALA A 345 17.78 -11.11 14.93
CA ALA A 345 16.54 -11.39 15.67
C ALA A 345 16.44 -12.88 16.01
N LYS A 346 15.71 -13.22 17.09
CA LYS A 346 15.58 -14.62 17.56
C LYS A 346 15.05 -15.56 16.47
N TRP A 347 14.08 -15.10 15.68
CA TRP A 347 13.49 -15.89 14.60
C TRP A 347 14.43 -16.08 13.40
N GLU A 348 15.50 -15.29 13.27
CA GLU A 348 16.51 -15.47 12.23
C GLU A 348 17.50 -16.59 12.58
N THR A 349 17.61 -16.95 13.87
CA THR A 349 18.54 -17.97 14.38
C THR A 349 17.87 -19.27 14.78
N ASP A 350 16.57 -19.24 15.10
CA ASP A 350 15.80 -20.38 15.61
C ASP A 350 14.76 -20.82 14.56
N SER A 351 14.97 -22.00 13.96
CA SER A 351 14.04 -22.58 12.98
C SER A 351 12.69 -22.96 13.57
N ASP A 352 12.64 -23.28 14.88
CA ASP A 352 11.44 -23.71 15.60
C ASP A 352 10.75 -22.56 16.35
N TYR A 353 11.17 -21.32 16.10
CA TYR A 353 10.68 -20.12 16.79
C TYR A 353 9.13 -20.02 16.81
N CYS A 354 8.46 -20.48 15.75
CA CYS A 354 6.99 -20.50 15.67
C CYS A 354 6.35 -21.33 16.80
N SER A 355 6.97 -22.44 17.19
CA SER A 355 6.46 -23.31 18.26
C SER A 355 6.43 -22.58 19.61
N SER A 356 7.46 -21.78 19.89
CA SER A 356 7.53 -20.90 21.06
C SER A 356 6.49 -19.77 21.00
N VAL A 357 6.30 -19.17 19.82
CA VAL A 357 5.29 -18.11 19.62
C VAL A 357 3.87 -18.63 19.85
N LYS A 358 3.53 -19.84 19.39
CA LYS A 358 2.20 -20.43 19.60
C LYS A 358 1.81 -20.59 21.07
N GLN A 359 2.78 -20.66 21.98
CA GLN A 359 2.55 -20.79 23.42
C GLN A 359 2.34 -19.43 24.11
N MET A 360 2.69 -18.32 23.46
CA MET A 360 2.50 -16.98 24.03
C MET A 360 1.08 -16.46 23.74
N PRO A 361 0.34 -15.97 24.75
CA PRO A 361 -0.93 -15.28 24.51
C PRO A 361 -0.67 -13.88 23.91
N PRO A 362 -1.51 -13.38 22.99
CA PRO A 362 -2.70 -13.97 22.37
C PRO A 362 -2.40 -14.36 20.91
N HIS A 363 -2.00 -15.59 20.65
CA HIS A 363 -1.61 -16.00 19.30
C HIS A 363 -2.41 -17.22 18.86
N ARG A 364 -3.29 -17.08 17.86
CA ARG A 364 -3.89 -18.27 17.22
C ARG A 364 -4.12 -18.28 15.70
N LEU A 365 -4.37 -17.18 14.97
CA LEU A 365 -4.48 -17.29 13.49
C LEU A 365 -4.12 -16.03 12.67
N ASP A 366 -4.28 -14.82 13.21
CA ASP A 366 -4.28 -13.62 12.36
C ASP A 366 -2.92 -13.16 11.79
N PHE A 367 -1.81 -13.66 12.32
CA PHE A 367 -0.46 -13.23 11.93
C PHE A 367 -0.08 -13.68 10.52
N LEU A 368 -0.59 -14.82 10.07
CA LEU A 368 -0.20 -15.40 8.78
C LEU A 368 -0.64 -14.50 7.61
N CYS A 369 -1.86 -13.95 7.68
CA CYS A 369 -2.36 -13.02 6.67
C CYS A 369 -1.56 -11.71 6.65
N VAL A 370 -1.08 -11.24 7.81
CA VAL A 370 -0.22 -10.05 7.90
C VAL A 370 1.15 -10.33 7.27
N ALA A 371 1.76 -11.49 7.54
CA ALA A 371 3.03 -11.88 6.95
C ALA A 371 2.95 -11.94 5.41
N LEU A 372 1.88 -12.53 4.86
CA LEU A 372 1.65 -12.59 3.42
C LEU A 372 1.52 -11.19 2.79
N ALA A 373 0.71 -10.30 3.38
CA ALA A 373 0.53 -8.94 2.88
C ALA A 373 1.80 -8.07 3.00
N THR A 374 2.63 -8.33 4.02
CA THR A 374 3.85 -7.54 4.31
C THR A 374 5.10 -8.07 3.62
N SER A 375 5.06 -9.29 3.04
CA SER A 375 6.16 -9.86 2.25
C SER A 375 6.65 -8.93 1.13
N ARG A 376 5.75 -8.13 0.53
CA ARG A 376 6.09 -7.11 -0.47
C ARG A 376 6.66 -5.80 0.09
N ARG A 377 6.53 -5.52 1.40
CA ARG A 377 7.02 -4.28 2.06
C ARG A 377 8.38 -4.44 2.76
N ARG A 378 9.24 -5.37 2.29
CA ARG A 378 10.65 -5.57 2.73
C ARG A 378 10.90 -5.41 4.25
N GLY A 379 10.00 -5.90 5.11
CA GLY A 379 10.32 -6.17 6.51
C GLY A 379 10.14 -5.03 7.54
N CYS A 380 9.38 -3.98 7.26
CA CYS A 380 9.07 -2.91 8.24
C CYS A 380 7.77 -3.13 9.05
N ALA A 381 7.20 -4.35 9.05
CA ALA A 381 5.98 -4.68 9.77
C ALA A 381 6.24 -5.06 11.24
N ASP A 382 6.65 -4.05 12.02
CA ASP A 382 7.09 -4.22 13.41
C ASP A 382 5.97 -4.36 14.42
N ASN A 383 4.92 -3.59 14.20
CA ASN A 383 3.79 -3.47 15.08
C ASN A 383 2.51 -3.50 14.25
N PHE A 384 1.44 -3.97 14.85
CA PHE A 384 0.09 -3.92 14.30
C PHE A 384 -0.85 -3.43 15.41
N THR A 385 -2.03 -2.95 15.06
CA THR A 385 -2.95 -2.38 16.06
C THR A 385 -4.28 -3.12 16.09
N THR A 386 -4.94 -3.21 17.23
CA THR A 386 -6.28 -3.82 17.35
C THR A 386 -7.14 -3.06 18.35
N ARG A 387 -8.47 -3.27 18.31
CA ARG A 387 -9.38 -2.87 19.40
C ARG A 387 -10.11 -4.08 19.98
N PHE A 388 -10.45 -5.07 19.16
CA PHE A 388 -11.07 -6.32 19.60
C PHE A 388 -10.00 -7.37 19.96
N PRO A 389 -10.23 -8.21 20.98
CA PRO A 389 -9.24 -9.17 21.50
C PRO A 389 -8.87 -10.28 20.52
N THR A 390 -9.54 -10.39 19.37
CA THR A 390 -9.38 -11.49 18.40
C THR A 390 -9.20 -11.07 16.94
N VAL A 391 -8.96 -9.80 16.63
CA VAL A 391 -8.67 -9.42 15.22
C VAL A 391 -7.52 -8.43 15.11
N CYS A 392 -6.40 -8.93 14.59
CA CYS A 392 -5.26 -8.18 14.10
C CYS A 392 -5.71 -7.17 13.01
N ARG A 393 -5.74 -5.86 13.30
CA ARG A 393 -5.89 -4.84 12.25
C ARG A 393 -4.51 -4.58 11.67
N ILE A 394 -4.40 -4.64 10.35
CA ILE A 394 -3.31 -3.96 9.65
C ILE A 394 -3.65 -2.48 9.65
N LYS A 395 -3.53 -1.82 10.80
CA LYS A 395 -3.09 -0.43 10.71
C LYS A 395 -1.60 -0.53 10.43
N MET A 396 -1.19 -0.16 9.23
CA MET A 396 0.14 0.43 9.03
C MET A 396 0.13 1.79 9.74
N GLU A 397 -0.03 1.78 11.06
CA GLU A 397 0.39 2.89 11.86
C GLU A 397 1.90 2.71 11.95
N LEU A 398 2.61 3.69 11.40
CA LEU A 398 4.03 3.85 11.64
C LEU A 398 4.21 4.19 13.11
N VAL A 399 4.13 3.16 13.94
CA VAL A 399 4.50 3.19 15.34
C VAL A 399 6.03 3.22 15.36
N TYR A 400 6.60 4.40 15.18
CA TYR A 400 7.98 4.64 15.58
C TYR A 400 7.97 4.98 17.06
N LYS A 401 8.64 4.11 17.79
CA LYS A 401 8.83 4.16 19.23
C LYS A 401 9.52 5.49 19.59
N THR A 402 8.92 6.25 20.49
CA THR A 402 9.64 7.18 21.36
C THR A 402 10.67 6.36 22.14
N VAL A 403 11.95 6.58 21.85
CA VAL A 403 13.01 6.20 22.77
C VAL A 403 13.24 7.44 23.62
N GLY A 404 12.93 7.32 24.91
CA GLY A 404 13.30 8.32 25.91
C GLY A 404 14.80 8.32 26.17
#